data_AF-A0A969ES72-F1
#
_entry.id   AF-A0A969ES72-F1
#
_cell.length_a   1.000
_cell.length_b   1.000
_cell.length_c   1.000
_cell.angle_alpha   90.00
_cell.angle_beta   90.00
_cell.angle_gamma   90.00
#
_symmetry.space_group_name_H-M   'P 1'
#
loop_
_entity.id
_entity.type
_entity.pdbx_description
1 polymer ?
#
loop_
_entity_poly.entity_id
_entity_poly.type
_entity_poly.pdbx_seq_one_letter_code
_entity_poly.pdbx_strand_id
1 'polypeptide(L)'
;MHALQRLVVGCLLIVGLVACQVELYSELQEKEGNDILAVLLTHNIPASKTSSKDGVSIMVDEVDVANAIEILQRNGYPRDNFVNLGDVFQKQGLISSPLEERIRFIYGLSQTISETLNQIDGVLTARVHIVMPEEQPLEEVVKPSSASVFIKYRQGLGIENRCPKSN
;
A
#
# COMPACT_ATOMS: atom_id res chain seq x y z
N MET A 1 -54.68 -12.68 20.97
CA MET A 1 -54.13 -11.30 20.97
C MET A 1 -52.59 -11.28 21.08
N HIS A 2 -51.96 -12.10 21.93
CA HIS A 2 -50.48 -12.15 22.04
C HIS A 2 -49.73 -12.65 20.80
N ALA A 3 -50.32 -13.54 19.98
CA ALA A 3 -49.70 -14.02 18.75
C ALA A 3 -49.56 -12.91 17.70
N LEU A 4 -50.58 -12.05 17.56
CA LEU A 4 -50.55 -10.89 16.66
C LEU A 4 -49.53 -9.85 17.13
N GLN A 5 -49.42 -9.63 18.44
CA GLN A 5 -48.47 -8.70 19.04
C GLN A 5 -47.02 -9.16 18.86
N ARG A 6 -46.74 -10.47 18.96
CA ARG A 6 -45.42 -11.05 18.65
C ARG A 6 -45.06 -10.92 17.16
N LEU A 7 -46.05 -11.08 16.28
CA LEU A 7 -45.86 -10.98 14.83
C LEU A 7 -45.60 -9.53 14.41
N VAL A 8 -46.28 -8.56 15.03
CA VAL A 8 -46.06 -7.13 14.81
C VAL A 8 -44.70 -6.67 15.34
N VAL A 9 -44.29 -7.12 16.54
CA VAL A 9 -42.95 -6.82 17.08
C VAL A 9 -41.85 -7.46 16.25
N GLY A 10 -42.05 -8.69 15.77
CA GLY A 10 -41.11 -9.35 14.85
C GLY A 10 -40.97 -8.61 13.52
N CYS A 11 -42.08 -8.13 12.95
CA CYS A 11 -42.06 -7.36 11.71
C CYS A 11 -41.39 -5.98 11.90
N LEU A 12 -41.63 -5.31 13.03
CA LEU A 12 -41.00 -4.03 13.36
C LEU A 12 -39.48 -4.15 13.56
N LEU A 13 -39.01 -5.27 14.14
CA LEU A 13 -37.59 -5.58 14.30
C LEU A 13 -36.91 -5.85 12.95
N ILE A 14 -37.60 -6.50 12.01
CA ILE A 14 -37.05 -6.81 10.68
C ILE A 14 -36.97 -5.55 9.81
N VAL A 15 -37.93 -4.61 9.93
CA VAL A 15 -37.92 -3.36 9.16
C VAL A 15 -36.82 -2.39 9.63
N GLY A 16 -36.34 -2.51 10.88
CA GLY A 16 -35.24 -1.69 11.41
C GLY A 16 -33.84 -2.05 10.90
N LEU A 17 -33.68 -3.11 10.12
CA LEU A 17 -32.38 -3.64 9.67
C LEU A 17 -31.99 -3.22 8.24
N VAL A 18 -32.75 -2.36 7.58
CA VAL A 18 -32.36 -1.81 6.28
C VAL A 18 -31.35 -0.70 6.51
N ALA A 19 -30.08 -1.07 6.69
CA ALA A 19 -28.97 -0.15 6.65
C ALA A 19 -28.78 0.30 5.19
N CYS A 20 -29.06 1.57 4.90
CA CYS A 20 -28.66 2.18 3.64
C CYS A 20 -27.13 2.30 3.63
N GLN A 21 -26.49 1.54 2.74
CA GLN A 21 -25.05 1.67 2.53
C GLN A 21 -24.77 2.85 1.61
N VAL A 22 -23.77 3.65 1.98
CA VAL A 22 -23.30 4.84 1.27
C VAL A 22 -21.88 4.57 0.77
N GLU A 23 -21.56 5.08 -0.42
CA GLU A 23 -20.21 4.99 -0.98
C GLU A 23 -19.26 5.94 -0.24
N LEU A 24 -18.17 5.40 0.29
CA LEU A 24 -17.16 6.16 1.03
C LEU A 24 -15.99 6.58 0.14
N TYR A 25 -15.50 5.64 -0.66
CA TYR A 25 -14.44 5.83 -1.65
C TYR A 25 -14.78 5.01 -2.90
N SER A 26 -14.39 5.55 -4.05
CA SER A 26 -14.55 4.94 -5.37
C SER A 26 -13.22 4.93 -6.13
N GLU A 27 -13.18 4.18 -7.24
CA GLU A 27 -12.03 4.13 -8.15
C GLU A 27 -10.72 3.67 -7.48
N LEU A 28 -10.82 2.88 -6.40
CA LEU A 28 -9.65 2.35 -5.71
C LEU A 28 -9.03 1.19 -6.48
N GLN A 29 -7.71 1.07 -6.37
CA GLN A 29 -7.02 -0.16 -6.77
C GLN A 29 -7.43 -1.31 -5.86
N GLU A 30 -7.47 -2.53 -6.39
CA GLU A 30 -7.93 -3.72 -5.66
C GLU A 30 -7.17 -3.93 -4.33
N LYS A 31 -5.85 -3.72 -4.35
CA LYS A 31 -5.02 -3.82 -3.15
C LYS A 31 -5.39 -2.79 -2.10
N GLU A 32 -5.59 -1.53 -2.50
CA GLU A 32 -5.98 -0.46 -1.57
C GLU A 32 -7.39 -0.71 -1.01
N GLY A 33 -8.34 -1.11 -1.85
CA GLY A 33 -9.69 -1.49 -1.41
C GLY A 33 -9.68 -2.65 -0.41
N ASN A 34 -8.85 -3.67 -0.63
CA ASN A 34 -8.71 -4.78 0.33
C ASN A 34 -8.12 -4.31 1.67
N ASP A 35 -7.12 -3.42 1.64
CA ASP A 35 -6.52 -2.92 2.87
C ASP A 35 -7.49 -2.01 3.65
N ILE A 36 -8.22 -1.13 2.97
CA ILE A 36 -9.26 -0.27 3.58
C ILE A 36 -10.36 -1.13 4.22
N LEU A 37 -10.86 -2.13 3.49
CA LEU A 37 -11.85 -3.07 4.00
C LEU A 37 -11.33 -3.78 5.27
N ALA A 38 -10.09 -4.26 5.25
CA ALA A 38 -9.50 -4.95 6.41
C ALA A 38 -9.41 -4.04 7.64
N VAL A 39 -9.05 -2.76 7.46
CA VAL A 39 -8.99 -1.78 8.56
C VAL A 39 -10.39 -1.54 9.14
N LEU A 40 -11.38 -1.27 8.29
CA LEU A 40 -12.77 -1.04 8.75
C LEU A 40 -13.33 -2.23 9.53
N LEU A 41 -13.17 -3.44 8.99
CA LEU A 41 -13.63 -4.67 9.65
C LEU A 41 -12.91 -4.92 10.99
N THR A 42 -11.61 -4.64 11.08
CA THR A 42 -10.83 -4.78 12.33
C THR A 42 -11.32 -3.82 13.41
N HIS A 43 -11.84 -2.66 13.01
CA HIS A 43 -12.43 -1.66 13.90
C HIS A 43 -13.94 -1.85 14.13
N ASN A 44 -14.51 -2.99 13.74
CA ASN A 44 -15.94 -3.33 13.84
C ASN A 44 -16.87 -2.39 13.06
N ILE A 45 -16.39 -1.77 11.99
CA ILE A 45 -17.23 -1.01 11.07
C ILE A 45 -17.72 -1.95 9.96
N PRO A 46 -19.05 -2.14 9.81
CA PRO A 46 -19.60 -2.90 8.70
C PRO A 46 -19.30 -2.17 7.39
N ALA A 47 -18.50 -2.81 6.56
CA ALA A 47 -18.11 -2.29 5.25
C ALA A 47 -18.25 -3.39 4.20
N SER A 48 -18.69 -3.03 3.00
CA SER A 48 -18.78 -3.93 1.85
C SER A 48 -17.97 -3.38 0.68
N LYS A 49 -17.48 -4.30 -0.16
CA LYS A 49 -16.66 -3.98 -1.33
C LYS A 49 -17.46 -4.27 -2.59
N THR A 50 -17.60 -3.27 -3.45
CA THR A 50 -18.27 -3.41 -4.75
C THR A 50 -17.25 -3.16 -5.86
N SER A 51 -17.18 -4.08 -6.82
CA SER A 51 -16.34 -3.91 -8.01
C SER A 51 -17.11 -3.17 -9.10
N SER A 52 -16.52 -2.10 -9.63
CA SER A 52 -17.00 -1.37 -10.80
C SER A 52 -16.04 -1.59 -11.98
N LYS A 53 -16.38 -1.04 -13.15
CA LYS A 53 -15.50 -1.05 -14.33
C LYS A 53 -14.24 -0.20 -14.10
N ASP A 54 -14.37 0.86 -13.32
CA ASP A 54 -13.32 1.87 -13.12
C ASP A 54 -12.46 1.60 -11.87
N GLY A 55 -12.77 0.56 -11.10
CA GLY A 55 -12.03 0.18 -9.90
C GLY A 55 -12.92 -0.43 -8.82
N VAL A 56 -12.46 -0.36 -7.58
CA VAL A 56 -13.16 -0.87 -6.41
C VAL A 56 -13.75 0.29 -5.61
N SER A 57 -15.00 0.14 -5.19
CA SER A 57 -15.66 1.05 -4.24
C SER A 57 -15.86 0.38 -2.89
N ILE A 58 -15.74 1.18 -1.82
CA ILE A 58 -16.03 0.76 -0.44
C ILE A 58 -17.32 1.43 0.02
N MET A 59 -18.27 0.60 0.42
CA MET A 59 -19.57 1.02 0.95
C MET A 59 -19.58 0.81 2.46
N VAL A 60 -20.14 1.76 3.20
CA VAL A 60 -20.33 1.69 4.65
C VAL A 60 -21.75 2.10 5.01
N ASP A 61 -22.25 1.69 6.17
CA ASP A 61 -23.57 2.13 6.62
C ASP A 61 -23.56 3.65 6.90
N GLU A 62 -24.64 4.35 6.55
CA GLU A 62 -24.73 5.83 6.67
C GLU A 62 -24.36 6.33 8.08
N VAL A 63 -24.74 5.56 9.11
CA VAL A 63 -24.46 5.87 10.52
C VAL A 63 -22.98 5.80 10.88
N ASP A 64 -22.18 5.05 10.12
CA ASP A 64 -20.78 4.77 10.41
C ASP A 64 -19.81 5.62 9.57
N VAL A 65 -20.29 6.41 8.62
CA VAL A 65 -19.47 7.21 7.70
C VAL A 65 -18.45 8.08 8.44
N ALA A 66 -18.87 8.85 9.44
CA ALA A 66 -17.98 9.74 10.17
C ALA A 66 -16.87 8.98 10.91
N ASN A 67 -17.23 7.88 11.56
CA ASN A 67 -16.30 7.02 12.30
C ASN A 67 -15.33 6.30 11.33
N ALA A 68 -15.83 5.85 10.18
CA ALA A 68 -15.03 5.23 9.12
C ALA A 68 -13.97 6.19 8.60
N ILE A 69 -14.33 7.44 8.28
CA ILE A 69 -13.37 8.46 7.82
C ILE A 69 -12.30 8.70 8.88
N GLU A 70 -12.69 8.88 10.14
CA GLU A 70 -11.74 9.13 11.22
C GLU A 70 -10.74 7.98 11.40
N ILE A 71 -11.22 6.74 11.40
CA ILE A 71 -10.37 5.54 11.52
C ILE A 71 -9.43 5.42 10.31
N LEU A 72 -9.93 5.66 9.10
CA LEU A 72 -9.12 5.56 7.89
C LEU A 72 -8.03 6.63 7.85
N GLN A 73 -8.34 7.87 8.20
CA GLN A 73 -7.35 8.96 8.30
C GLN A 73 -6.27 8.64 9.33
N ARG A 74 -6.64 8.12 10.50
CA ARG A 74 -5.68 7.69 11.53
C ARG A 74 -4.77 6.55 11.08
N ASN A 75 -5.24 5.71 10.15
CA ASN A 75 -4.47 4.63 9.55
C ASN A 75 -3.73 5.05 8.25
N GLY A 76 -3.79 6.34 7.88
CA GLY A 76 -3.05 6.88 6.73
C GLY A 76 -3.71 6.64 5.37
N TYR A 77 -5.04 6.56 5.33
CA TYR A 77 -5.82 6.49 4.10
C TYR A 77 -6.50 7.83 3.76
N PRO A 78 -6.75 8.11 2.47
CA PRO A 78 -6.31 7.33 1.30
C PRO A 78 -4.79 7.41 1.14
N ARG A 79 -4.15 6.38 0.56
CA ARG A 79 -2.69 6.41 0.45
C ARG A 79 -2.27 7.33 -0.67
N ASP A 80 -1.19 8.08 -0.43
CA ASP A 80 -0.55 8.85 -1.50
C ASP A 80 -0.05 7.90 -2.60
N ASN A 81 -0.57 8.10 -3.81
CA ASN A 81 -0.10 7.41 -5.00
C ASN A 81 1.14 8.13 -5.53
N PHE A 82 2.32 7.61 -5.18
CA PHE A 82 3.57 8.12 -5.73
C PHE A 82 3.81 7.58 -7.13
N VAL A 83 4.06 8.49 -8.09
CA VAL A 83 4.48 8.12 -9.44
C VAL A 83 5.84 7.44 -9.34
N ASN A 84 5.96 6.22 -9.87
CA ASN A 84 7.23 5.51 -9.87
C ASN A 84 8.09 5.96 -11.06
N LEU A 85 9.40 5.71 -10.98
CA LEU A 85 10.32 6.14 -12.03
C LEU A 85 10.08 5.43 -13.38
N GLY A 86 9.52 4.21 -13.34
CA GLY A 86 9.10 3.48 -14.54
C GLY A 86 7.97 4.20 -15.29
N ASP A 87 6.98 4.72 -14.57
CA ASP A 87 5.81 5.42 -15.13
C ASP A 87 6.20 6.76 -15.77
N VAL A 88 7.24 7.41 -15.23
CA VAL A 88 7.78 8.66 -15.79
C VAL A 88 8.41 8.37 -17.15
N PHE A 89 9.32 7.40 -17.22
CA PHE A 89 10.09 7.12 -18.44
C PHE A 89 9.31 6.40 -19.54
N GLN A 90 8.24 5.65 -19.23
CA GLN A 90 7.35 5.08 -20.26
C GLN A 90 6.70 6.17 -21.15
N LYS A 91 6.66 7.43 -20.69
CA LYS A 91 6.02 8.55 -21.38
C LYS A 91 6.99 9.41 -22.20
N GLN A 92 8.31 9.19 -22.12
CA GLN A 92 9.30 9.92 -22.93
C GLN A 92 9.71 9.08 -24.16
N GLY A 93 9.82 9.75 -25.32
CA GLY A 93 9.84 9.13 -26.66
C GLY A 93 11.06 8.27 -27.04
N LEU A 94 11.14 7.92 -28.33
CA LEU A 94 12.00 6.87 -28.92
C LEU A 94 13.53 7.01 -28.74
N ILE A 95 14.04 8.10 -28.14
CA ILE A 95 15.48 8.35 -27.97
C ILE A 95 15.75 8.73 -26.52
N SER A 96 16.39 7.83 -25.76
CA SER A 96 16.83 8.08 -24.38
C SER A 96 18.16 8.83 -24.34
N SER A 97 18.30 9.78 -23.41
CA SER A 97 19.58 10.46 -23.17
C SER A 97 20.55 9.58 -22.34
N PRO A 98 21.87 9.82 -22.38
CA PRO A 98 22.83 9.08 -21.53
C PRO A 98 22.53 9.16 -20.03
N LEU A 99 22.05 10.33 -19.56
CA LEU A 99 21.63 10.51 -18.16
C LEU A 99 20.39 9.66 -17.84
N GLU A 100 19.44 9.60 -18.75
CA GLU A 100 18.23 8.79 -18.60
C GLU A 100 18.54 7.29 -18.53
N GLU A 101 19.39 6.79 -19.43
CA GLU A 101 19.81 5.37 -19.42
C GLU A 101 20.51 5.02 -18.10
N ARG A 102 21.37 5.91 -17.60
CA ARG A 102 22.01 5.76 -16.29
C ARG A 102 21.00 5.73 -15.15
N ILE A 103 20.02 6.64 -15.12
CA ILE A 103 18.97 6.66 -14.10
C ILE A 103 18.16 5.35 -14.15
N ARG A 104 17.80 4.88 -15.35
CA ARG A 104 17.10 3.61 -15.55
C ARG A 104 17.92 2.42 -15.04
N PHE A 105 19.22 2.40 -15.30
CA PHE A 105 20.13 1.38 -14.80
C PHE A 105 20.18 1.36 -13.27
N ILE A 106 20.38 2.52 -12.63
CA ILE A 106 20.40 2.65 -11.15
C ILE A 106 19.08 2.17 -10.54
N TYR A 107 17.95 2.57 -11.15
CA TYR A 107 16.63 2.16 -10.68
C TYR A 107 16.41 0.66 -10.82
N GLY A 108 16.72 0.08 -11.99
CA GLY A 108 16.63 -1.36 -12.22
C GLY A 108 17.48 -2.15 -11.23
N LEU A 109 18.72 -1.72 -11.00
CA LEU A 109 19.60 -2.35 -10.02
C LEU A 109 19.00 -2.27 -8.60
N SER A 110 18.44 -1.11 -8.22
CA SER A 110 17.77 -0.94 -6.94
C SER A 110 16.56 -1.86 -6.78
N GLN A 111 15.77 -2.06 -7.84
CA GLN A 111 14.65 -3.01 -7.85
C GLN A 111 15.11 -4.46 -7.71
N THR A 112 16.10 -4.90 -8.49
CA THR A 112 16.62 -6.28 -8.43
C THR A 112 17.16 -6.63 -7.04
N ILE A 113 17.91 -5.71 -6.40
CA ILE A 113 18.42 -5.95 -5.05
C ILE A 113 17.26 -5.93 -4.03
N SER A 114 16.30 -5.00 -4.17
CA SER A 114 15.11 -4.97 -3.31
C SER A 114 14.31 -6.28 -3.41
N GLU A 115 14.09 -6.79 -4.63
CA GLU A 115 13.40 -8.05 -4.88
C GLU A 115 14.15 -9.23 -4.26
N THR A 116 15.48 -9.29 -4.44
CA THR A 116 16.33 -10.33 -3.83
C THR A 116 16.23 -10.32 -2.31
N LEU A 117 16.25 -9.15 -1.67
CA LEU A 117 16.12 -9.04 -0.22
C LEU A 117 14.71 -9.39 0.28
N ASN A 118 13.67 -9.09 -0.51
CA ASN A 118 12.29 -9.48 -0.18
C ASN A 118 12.07 -11.00 -0.21
N GLN A 119 12.87 -11.75 -0.97
CA GLN A 119 12.80 -13.22 -1.01
C GLN A 119 13.37 -13.89 0.24
N ILE A 120 14.08 -13.15 1.10
CA ILE A 120 14.63 -13.70 2.34
C ILE A 120 13.49 -14.01 3.30
N ASP A 121 13.46 -15.25 3.80
CA ASP A 121 12.48 -15.69 4.77
C ASP A 121 12.41 -14.75 5.98
N GLY A 122 11.21 -14.21 6.24
CA GLY A 122 10.96 -13.28 7.34
C GLY A 122 11.06 -11.81 6.97
N VAL A 123 11.60 -11.46 5.80
CA VAL A 123 11.53 -10.10 5.27
C VAL A 123 10.11 -9.85 4.74
N LEU A 124 9.47 -8.80 5.26
CA LEU A 124 8.15 -8.37 4.83
C LEU A 124 8.24 -7.31 3.72
N THR A 125 9.25 -6.44 3.80
CA THR A 125 9.49 -5.39 2.82
C THR A 125 10.95 -4.97 2.89
N ALA A 126 11.64 -4.94 1.76
CA ALA A 126 12.94 -4.35 1.57
C ALA A 126 12.88 -3.24 0.51
N ARG A 127 13.52 -2.10 0.78
CA ARG A 127 13.69 -0.99 -0.16
C ARG A 127 15.15 -0.59 -0.20
N VAL A 128 15.72 -0.50 -1.39
CA VAL A 128 17.11 -0.15 -1.62
C VAL A 128 17.19 1.14 -2.43
N HIS A 129 18.01 2.08 -1.96
CA HIS A 129 18.35 3.31 -2.68
C HIS A 129 19.85 3.32 -2.96
N ILE A 130 20.22 3.24 -4.23
CA ILE A 130 21.61 3.22 -4.66
C ILE A 130 22.03 4.62 -5.10
N VAL A 131 23.21 5.06 -4.63
CA VAL A 131 23.87 6.28 -5.06
C VAL A 131 25.14 5.90 -5.81
N MET A 132 25.17 6.18 -7.11
CA MET A 132 26.35 6.00 -7.97
C MET A 132 26.84 7.39 -8.43
N PRO A 133 27.97 7.89 -7.92
CA PRO A 133 28.56 9.16 -8.32
C PRO A 133 28.92 9.21 -9.80
N GLU A 134 28.80 10.38 -10.45
CA GLU A 134 29.29 10.56 -11.82
C GLU A 134 30.81 10.47 -11.85
N GLU A 135 31.34 9.74 -12.84
CA GLU A 135 32.78 9.67 -13.07
C GLU A 135 33.20 11.00 -13.70
N GLN A 136 33.89 11.85 -12.92
CA GLN A 136 34.47 13.07 -13.43
C GLN A 136 35.91 12.77 -13.86
N PRO A 137 36.27 12.92 -15.15
CA PRO A 137 37.62 12.62 -15.65
C PRO A 137 38.74 13.45 -14.99
N LEU A 138 38.36 14.54 -14.32
CA LEU A 138 39.24 15.51 -13.67
C LEU A 138 39.32 15.33 -12.14
N GLU A 139 38.46 14.51 -11.53
CA GLU A 139 38.58 14.15 -10.11
C GLU A 139 39.51 12.95 -9.97
N GLU A 140 40.66 13.15 -9.32
CA GLU A 140 41.66 12.10 -9.06
C GLU A 140 41.15 11.06 -8.03
N VAL A 141 40.07 11.39 -7.31
CA VAL A 141 39.46 10.56 -6.27
C VAL A 141 38.08 10.09 -6.74
N VAL A 142 37.99 8.81 -7.10
CA VAL A 142 36.72 8.14 -7.39
C VAL A 142 35.89 8.05 -6.11
N LYS A 143 34.73 8.69 -6.09
CA LYS A 143 33.77 8.56 -4.97
C LYS A 143 33.16 7.15 -4.99
N PRO A 144 33.17 6.40 -3.87
CA PRO A 144 32.64 5.05 -3.85
C PRO A 144 31.11 5.05 -4.00
N SER A 145 30.59 4.05 -4.72
CA SER A 145 29.16 3.78 -4.76
C SER A 145 28.66 3.41 -3.35
N SER A 146 27.49 3.93 -2.99
CA SER A 146 26.88 3.71 -1.67
C SER A 146 25.42 3.28 -1.83
N ALA A 147 24.88 2.59 -0.83
CA ALA A 147 23.47 2.20 -0.81
C ALA A 147 22.86 2.38 0.58
N SER A 148 21.60 2.80 0.62
CA SER A 148 20.77 2.79 1.83
C SER A 148 19.71 1.70 1.70
N VAL A 149 19.57 0.87 2.73
CA VAL A 149 18.66 -0.26 2.73
C VAL A 149 17.70 -0.15 3.91
N PHE A 150 16.41 -0.15 3.61
CA PHE A 150 15.33 -0.23 4.60
C PHE A 150 14.72 -1.63 4.57
N ILE A 151 14.59 -2.27 5.74
CA ILE A 151 14.02 -3.62 5.88
C ILE A 151 12.98 -3.63 7.00
N LYS A 152 11.77 -4.08 6.67
CA LYS A 152 10.74 -4.49 7.61
C LYS A 152 10.71 -6.01 7.66
N TYR A 153 10.71 -6.60 8.85
CA TYR A 153 10.77 -8.06 9.04
C TYR A 153 9.82 -8.52 10.16
N ARG A 154 9.55 -9.84 10.20
CA ARG A 154 8.75 -10.48 11.27
C ARG A 154 9.60 -10.69 12.52
N GLN A 155 9.11 -10.24 13.68
CA GLN A 155 9.76 -10.51 14.97
C GLN A 155 9.76 -12.03 15.27
N GLY A 156 10.88 -12.56 15.77
CA GLY A 156 11.01 -13.96 16.18
C GLY A 156 11.92 -14.87 15.32
N LEU A 157 12.48 -14.38 14.20
CA LEU A 157 13.35 -15.17 13.31
C LEU A 157 14.87 -15.05 13.57
N GLY A 158 15.29 -14.49 14.72
CA GLY A 158 16.71 -14.51 15.13
C GLY A 158 17.68 -13.85 14.13
N ILE A 159 17.22 -12.85 13.38
CA ILE A 159 18.01 -12.18 12.32
C ILE A 159 19.19 -11.38 12.92
N GLU A 160 19.07 -11.02 14.20
CA GLU A 160 20.12 -10.40 15.01
C GLU A 160 21.42 -11.22 15.09
N ASN A 161 21.36 -12.54 14.91
CA ASN A 161 22.54 -13.42 14.86
C ASN A 161 23.12 -13.64 13.44
N ARG A 162 22.56 -13.01 12.40
CA ARG A 162 22.99 -13.21 11.00
C ARG A 162 23.56 -11.97 10.31
N CYS A 163 23.58 -10.81 10.96
CA CYS A 163 24.33 -9.67 10.45
C CYS A 163 25.85 -9.95 10.59
N PRO A 164 26.63 -9.94 9.50
CA PRO A 164 28.08 -9.97 9.61
C PRO A 164 28.51 -8.71 10.37
N LYS A 165 29.21 -8.89 11.49
CA LYS A 165 29.90 -7.78 12.13
C LYS A 165 30.95 -7.28 11.15
N SER A 166 30.81 -6.04 10.69
CA SER A 166 31.91 -5.35 10.02
C SER A 166 33.06 -5.27 11.02
N ASN A 167 34.17 -5.92 10.70
CA ASN A 167 35.47 -5.58 11.28
C ASN A 167 35.97 -4.26 10.70
#